data_AF-A0A2D5B7F4-F1
#
_entry.id   AF-A0A2D5B7F4-F1
#
_cell.length_a   1.000
_cell.length_b   1.000
_cell.length_c   1.000
_cell.angle_alpha   90.00
_cell.angle_beta   90.00
_cell.angle_gamma   90.00
#
_symmetry.space_group_name_H-M   'P 1'
#
loop_
_entity.id
_entity.type
_entity.pdbx_description
1 polymer ?
#
loop_
_entity_poly.entity_id
_entity_poly.type
_entity_poly.pdbx_seq_one_letter_code
_entity_poly.pdbx_strand_id
1 'polypeptide(L)'
;MMQVDTSTSGRGRRGFSLVELLMAIFILGVGIISIASLFPAGIAQQRKAMDDQIGPLVARNAMALLRSRIPRDSFGHVEVDAANPPPWDVASGDFPWLRPAVVVETSENGPGLGSIDIFNTSGFYNVGGVTTVTEDVGDAWLAPALTAFEGVPYAGHQNDAVPPLVIIEQDERQYPKYDGSGRAPRFYWDCMFRRAGDKVYAAIFVYRVKSLQEQPQWAVQASSAGGLQIPWMLDLESGDNAYEPWRVGQGSGYPEDRDQWILPNADAGDQYDPMSSDDCWQCPGQWLVDQNGLVNRVAIGRSRRNDPSTHVELEHAVPPLAEDSVHIPDSGETGFAHDVDHRVPMTGSIILPAGARADGNFVYSRGMIVGDQEADLVIGGPVVSRLWYMPPGAMNSDGDEWSFTPVYILVEEL
;
A
#
# COMPACT_ATOMS: atom_id res chain seq x y z
N MET A 1 -69.21 -27.49 66.00
CA MET A 1 -68.80 -26.07 65.79
C MET A 1 -67.28 -26.07 65.73
N MET A 2 -66.74 -25.59 64.61
CA MET A 2 -65.45 -25.97 64.04
C MET A 2 -64.31 -25.10 64.60
N GLN A 3 -63.31 -25.73 65.21
CA GLN A 3 -62.11 -25.06 65.73
C GLN A 3 -61.02 -25.16 64.64
N VAL A 4 -60.69 -24.00 64.05
CA VAL A 4 -59.66 -23.85 63.00
C VAL A 4 -58.38 -23.38 63.67
N ASP A 5 -57.40 -24.29 63.81
CA ASP A 5 -56.06 -23.97 64.28
C ASP A 5 -55.19 -23.46 63.12
N THR A 6 -55.03 -22.14 63.01
CA THR A 6 -54.03 -21.51 62.14
C THR A 6 -52.68 -21.45 62.85
N SER A 7 -51.86 -22.48 62.66
CA SER A 7 -50.44 -22.49 63.06
C SER A 7 -49.59 -21.74 62.03
N THR A 8 -49.44 -20.43 62.22
CA THR A 8 -48.45 -19.63 61.49
C THR A 8 -47.05 -19.99 61.99
N SER A 9 -46.46 -21.02 61.38
CA SER A 9 -45.04 -21.34 61.51
C SER A 9 -44.21 -20.16 61.00
N GLY A 10 -43.73 -19.33 61.93
CA GLY A 10 -42.77 -18.28 61.66
C GLY A 10 -41.46 -18.91 61.19
N ARG A 11 -41.30 -19.09 59.88
CA ARG A 11 -40.02 -19.44 59.27
C ARG A 11 -39.04 -18.31 59.57
N GLY A 12 -38.17 -18.55 60.55
CA GLY A 12 -37.05 -17.66 60.86
C GLY A 12 -36.25 -17.39 59.60
N ARG A 13 -36.33 -16.15 59.09
CA ARG A 13 -35.52 -15.68 57.98
C ARG A 13 -34.06 -15.67 58.47
N ARG A 14 -33.29 -16.68 58.07
CA ARG A 14 -31.83 -16.70 58.28
C ARG A 14 -31.25 -15.53 57.49
N GLY A 15 -30.63 -14.57 58.18
CA GLY A 15 -29.87 -13.50 57.54
C GLY A 15 -28.62 -14.06 56.88
N PHE A 16 -28.21 -13.46 55.75
CA PHE A 16 -26.94 -13.78 55.10
C PHE A 16 -25.77 -13.54 56.05
N SER A 17 -24.81 -14.47 56.08
CA SER A 17 -23.60 -14.24 56.88
C SER A 17 -22.70 -13.20 56.20
N LEU A 18 -21.94 -12.45 56.99
CA LEU A 18 -20.96 -11.48 56.48
C LEU A 18 -19.94 -12.14 55.53
N VAL A 19 -19.59 -13.40 55.78
CA VAL A 19 -18.69 -14.19 54.91
C VAL A 19 -19.34 -14.47 53.55
N GLU A 20 -20.64 -14.76 53.53
CA GLU A 20 -21.42 -14.98 52.30
C GLU A 20 -21.44 -13.72 51.43
N LEU A 21 -21.65 -12.56 52.05
CA LEU A 21 -21.62 -11.27 51.37
C LEU A 21 -20.23 -10.97 50.80
N LEU A 22 -19.17 -11.20 51.58
CA LEU A 22 -17.79 -10.98 51.13
C LEU A 22 -17.42 -11.92 49.98
N MET A 23 -17.82 -13.20 50.06
CA MET A 23 -17.60 -14.15 48.97
C MET A 23 -18.37 -13.75 47.70
N ALA A 24 -19.61 -13.28 47.85
CA ALA A 24 -20.40 -12.80 46.72
C ALA A 24 -19.77 -11.57 46.05
N ILE A 25 -19.31 -10.58 46.83
CA ILE A 25 -18.63 -9.38 46.30
C ILE A 25 -17.30 -9.76 45.64
N PHE A 26 -16.55 -10.69 46.21
CA PHE A 26 -15.29 -11.17 45.63
C PHE A 26 -15.51 -11.83 44.26
N ILE A 27 -16.47 -12.75 44.16
CA ILE A 27 -16.81 -13.42 42.89
C ILE A 27 -17.33 -12.41 41.87
N LEU A 28 -18.18 -11.46 42.30
CA LEU A 28 -18.69 -10.39 41.44
C LEU A 28 -17.55 -9.50 40.91
N GLY A 29 -16.61 -9.13 41.78
CA GLY A 29 -15.45 -8.30 41.41
C GLY A 29 -14.57 -8.98 40.36
N VAL A 30 -14.24 -10.26 40.56
CA VAL A 30 -13.49 -11.07 39.58
C VAL A 30 -14.26 -11.18 38.26
N GLY A 31 -15.57 -11.40 38.32
CA GLY A 31 -16.43 -11.48 37.13
C GLY A 31 -16.45 -10.19 36.31
N ILE A 32 -16.57 -9.02 36.95
CA ILE A 32 -16.60 -7.72 36.25
C ILE A 32 -15.25 -7.42 35.61
N ILE A 33 -14.13 -7.68 36.30
CA ILE A 33 -12.78 -7.46 35.75
C ILE A 33 -12.55 -8.38 34.54
N SER A 34 -13.01 -9.64 34.61
CA SER A 34 -12.89 -10.60 33.51
C SER A 34 -13.71 -10.21 32.27
N ILE A 35 -14.87 -9.58 32.43
CA ILE A 35 -15.67 -9.10 31.28
C ILE A 35 -15.07 -7.80 30.73
N ALA A 36 -14.58 -6.92 31.61
CA ALA A 36 -13.98 -5.66 31.21
C ALA A 36 -12.75 -5.85 30.30
N SER A 37 -11.96 -6.92 30.51
CA SER A 37 -10.79 -7.22 29.68
C SER A 37 -11.14 -7.66 28.25
N LEU A 38 -12.38 -8.11 27.99
CA LEU A 38 -12.82 -8.50 26.65
C LEU A 38 -13.25 -7.30 25.78
N PHE A 39 -13.62 -6.17 26.40
CA PHE A 39 -14.11 -5.01 25.65
C PHE A 39 -13.08 -4.41 24.68
N PRO A 40 -11.80 -4.21 25.06
CA PRO A 40 -10.81 -3.67 24.12
C PRO A 40 -10.62 -4.55 22.89
N ALA A 41 -10.53 -5.87 23.09
CA ALA A 41 -10.41 -6.85 22.00
C ALA A 41 -11.65 -6.83 21.10
N GLY A 42 -12.85 -6.79 21.69
CA GLY A 42 -14.10 -6.70 20.94
C GLY A 42 -14.19 -5.42 20.09
N ILE A 43 -13.76 -4.27 20.62
CA ILE A 43 -13.74 -3.00 19.87
C ILE A 43 -12.75 -3.06 18.71
N ALA A 44 -11.55 -3.62 18.93
CA ALA A 44 -10.55 -3.77 17.87
C ALA A 44 -11.06 -4.68 16.74
N GLN A 45 -11.69 -5.81 17.09
CA GLN A 45 -12.29 -6.73 16.12
C GLN A 45 -13.46 -6.11 15.36
N GLN A 46 -14.34 -5.37 16.04
CA GLN A 46 -15.44 -4.65 15.40
C GLN A 46 -14.94 -3.58 14.43
N ARG A 47 -13.89 -2.83 14.80
CA ARG A 47 -13.27 -1.85 13.91
C ARG A 47 -12.66 -2.52 12.68
N LYS A 48 -11.90 -3.60 12.88
CA LYS A 48 -11.32 -4.38 11.77
C LYS A 48 -12.42 -4.90 10.84
N ALA A 49 -13.48 -5.51 11.37
CA ALA A 49 -14.60 -6.00 10.56
C ALA A 49 -15.31 -4.88 9.78
N MET A 50 -15.44 -3.69 10.37
CA MET A 50 -15.98 -2.52 9.67
C MET A 50 -15.02 -2.02 8.58
N ASP A 51 -13.73 -1.98 8.86
CA ASP A 51 -12.68 -1.57 7.91
C ASP A 51 -12.62 -2.56 6.72
N ASP A 52 -12.69 -3.87 6.98
CA ASP A 52 -12.71 -4.93 5.97
C ASP A 52 -13.98 -4.85 5.08
N GLN A 53 -15.09 -4.29 5.58
CA GLN A 53 -16.32 -4.07 4.81
C GLN A 53 -16.31 -2.76 4.03
N ILE A 54 -15.87 -1.66 4.64
CA ILE A 54 -15.94 -0.32 4.05
C ILE A 54 -14.76 -0.08 3.09
N GLY A 55 -13.57 -0.59 3.40
CA GLY A 55 -12.36 -0.40 2.59
C GLY A 55 -12.56 -0.74 1.11
N PRO A 56 -12.99 -1.98 0.78
CA PRO A 56 -13.25 -2.37 -0.61
C PRO A 56 -14.33 -1.54 -1.30
N LEU A 57 -15.35 -1.07 -0.56
CA LEU A 57 -16.39 -0.21 -1.11
C LEU A 57 -15.81 1.16 -1.53
N VAL A 58 -15.00 1.78 -0.67
CA VAL A 58 -14.34 3.06 -0.97
C VAL A 58 -13.42 2.92 -2.16
N ALA A 59 -12.60 1.86 -2.19
CA ALA A 59 -11.67 1.61 -3.30
C ALA A 59 -12.39 1.43 -4.65
N ARG A 60 -13.50 0.67 -4.68
CA ARG A 60 -14.29 0.50 -5.91
C ARG A 60 -14.96 1.77 -6.38
N ASN A 61 -15.45 2.60 -5.47
CA ASN A 61 -16.01 3.91 -5.81
C ASN A 61 -14.95 4.85 -6.37
N ALA A 62 -13.75 4.86 -5.78
CA ALA A 62 -12.60 5.60 -6.29
C ALA A 62 -12.21 5.13 -7.69
N MET A 63 -12.09 3.81 -7.91
CA MET A 63 -11.78 3.25 -9.23
C MET A 63 -12.85 3.60 -10.27
N ALA A 64 -14.14 3.55 -9.90
CA ALA A 64 -15.22 3.97 -10.79
C ALA A 64 -15.14 5.47 -11.14
N LEU A 65 -14.75 6.32 -10.18
CA LEU A 65 -14.50 7.74 -10.43
C LEU A 65 -13.34 7.93 -11.43
N LEU A 66 -12.21 7.24 -11.23
CA LEU A 66 -11.06 7.30 -12.15
C LEU A 66 -11.46 6.88 -13.57
N ARG A 67 -12.11 5.72 -13.73
CA ARG A 67 -12.59 5.22 -15.03
C ARG A 67 -13.58 6.17 -15.71
N SER A 68 -14.35 6.94 -14.95
CA SER A 68 -15.30 7.92 -15.51
C SER A 68 -14.64 9.20 -16.02
N ARG A 69 -13.46 9.55 -15.50
CA ARG A 69 -12.76 10.82 -15.80
C ARG A 69 -11.57 10.66 -16.72
N ILE A 70 -10.94 9.49 -16.71
CA ILE A 70 -9.70 9.24 -17.44
C ILE A 70 -10.02 8.30 -18.60
N PRO A 71 -10.01 8.79 -19.85
CA PRO A 71 -10.01 7.91 -21.00
C PRO A 71 -8.78 7.00 -20.96
N ARG A 72 -8.95 5.71 -21.21
CA ARG A 72 -7.87 4.70 -21.22
C ARG A 72 -6.70 5.10 -22.12
N ASP A 73 -6.99 5.73 -23.25
CA ASP A 73 -5.99 6.16 -24.24
C ASP A 73 -5.25 7.45 -23.85
N SER A 74 -5.50 8.01 -22.67
CA SER A 74 -4.83 9.22 -22.20
C SER A 74 -3.42 8.97 -21.71
N PHE A 75 -3.09 7.75 -21.29
CA PHE A 75 -1.77 7.49 -20.70
C PHE A 75 -0.69 7.35 -21.76
N GLY A 76 0.40 8.07 -21.52
CA GLY A 76 1.57 8.02 -22.37
C GLY A 76 2.42 6.80 -22.11
N HIS A 77 3.59 6.84 -22.73
CA HIS A 77 4.66 5.88 -22.49
C HIS A 77 5.91 6.64 -22.08
N VAL A 78 6.83 5.94 -21.44
CA VAL A 78 8.17 6.45 -21.19
C VAL A 78 9.11 5.75 -22.16
N GLU A 79 9.85 6.55 -22.92
CA GLU A 79 10.98 6.05 -23.67
C GLU A 79 12.13 5.85 -22.69
N VAL A 80 12.52 4.59 -22.52
CA VAL A 80 13.69 4.24 -21.72
C VAL A 80 14.93 4.72 -22.49
N ASP A 81 15.72 5.61 -21.89
CA ASP A 81 17.01 5.98 -22.44
C ASP A 81 17.91 4.74 -22.46
N ALA A 82 18.22 4.25 -23.66
CA ALA A 82 19.09 3.08 -23.83
C ALA A 82 20.51 3.29 -23.25
N ALA A 83 20.94 4.55 -23.06
CA ALA A 83 22.21 4.85 -22.41
C ALA A 83 22.16 4.68 -20.88
N ASN A 84 20.98 4.79 -20.27
CA ASN A 84 20.74 4.66 -18.84
C ASN A 84 19.44 3.87 -18.59
N PRO A 85 19.43 2.56 -18.90
CA PRO A 85 18.25 1.73 -18.63
C PRO A 85 17.96 1.74 -17.12
N PRO A 86 16.70 1.92 -16.69
CA PRO A 86 16.35 1.83 -15.28
C PRO A 86 16.76 0.46 -14.72
N PRO A 87 17.16 0.38 -13.44
CA PRO A 87 17.60 -0.89 -12.87
C PRO A 87 16.46 -1.92 -12.71
N TRP A 88 15.20 -1.48 -12.83
CA TRP A 88 14.00 -2.32 -12.87
C TRP A 88 13.55 -2.55 -14.33
N ASP A 89 13.08 -3.78 -14.62
CA ASP A 89 12.73 -4.30 -15.96
C ASP A 89 11.44 -3.65 -16.52
N VAL A 90 11.52 -2.34 -16.81
CA VAL A 90 10.46 -1.60 -17.50
C VAL A 90 10.72 -1.76 -18.99
N ALA A 91 9.82 -2.46 -19.68
CA ALA A 91 9.87 -2.50 -21.13
C ALA A 91 9.77 -1.06 -21.68
N SER A 92 10.47 -0.77 -22.79
CA SER A 92 10.28 0.52 -23.47
C SER A 92 8.81 0.69 -23.81
N GLY A 93 8.19 1.80 -23.36
CA GLY A 93 6.74 1.94 -23.41
C GLY A 93 6.09 2.06 -22.03
N ASP A 94 6.67 1.44 -21.02
CA ASP A 94 6.09 1.29 -19.69
C ASP A 94 6.59 2.35 -18.71
N PHE A 95 5.92 2.49 -17.57
CA PHE A 95 6.37 3.35 -16.48
C PHE A 95 6.06 2.68 -15.13
N PRO A 96 6.91 2.88 -14.10
CA PRO A 96 6.73 2.27 -12.79
C PRO A 96 5.47 2.82 -12.08
N TRP A 97 5.22 2.43 -10.83
CA TRP A 97 4.21 3.13 -10.06
C TRP A 97 4.60 4.59 -9.86
N LEU A 98 3.79 5.49 -10.43
CA LEU A 98 3.93 6.93 -10.33
C LEU A 98 2.73 7.50 -9.59
N ARG A 99 3.00 8.40 -8.66
CA ARG A 99 1.96 9.20 -8.04
C ARG A 99 1.49 10.33 -8.98
N PRO A 100 0.21 10.67 -8.93
CA PRO A 100 -0.27 11.97 -9.38
C PRO A 100 0.37 13.14 -8.63
N ALA A 101 0.31 14.31 -9.26
CA ALA A 101 0.68 15.54 -8.59
C ALA A 101 -0.42 15.98 -7.62
N VAL A 102 -0.03 16.57 -6.50
CA VAL A 102 -0.94 17.12 -5.47
C VAL A 102 -0.86 18.63 -5.49
N VAL A 103 -1.99 19.31 -5.44
CA VAL A 103 -2.08 20.77 -5.37
C VAL A 103 -1.73 21.25 -3.96
N VAL A 104 -0.71 22.11 -3.85
CA VAL A 104 -0.16 22.57 -2.56
C VAL A 104 -0.32 24.06 -2.35
N GLU A 105 -0.43 24.83 -3.44
CA GLU A 105 -0.80 26.24 -3.43
C GLU A 105 -1.76 26.50 -4.58
N THR A 106 -2.73 27.40 -4.38
CA THR A 106 -3.77 27.70 -5.36
C THR A 106 -4.13 29.18 -5.33
N SER A 107 -4.50 29.75 -6.49
CA SER A 107 -5.13 31.09 -6.53
C SER A 107 -6.64 31.00 -6.24
N GLU A 108 -7.31 32.15 -6.09
CA GLU A 108 -8.75 32.24 -5.76
C GLU A 108 -9.69 31.41 -6.66
N ASN A 109 -9.26 30.99 -7.85
CA ASN A 109 -10.06 30.22 -8.81
C ASN A 109 -9.44 28.88 -9.22
N GLY A 110 -8.36 28.45 -8.56
CA GLY A 110 -7.72 27.18 -8.85
C GLY A 110 -8.41 26.00 -8.14
N PRO A 111 -7.90 24.77 -8.36
CA PRO A 111 -8.34 23.58 -7.63
C PRO A 111 -8.16 23.75 -6.13
N GLY A 112 -8.93 23.02 -5.33
CA GLY A 112 -8.77 23.02 -3.88
C GLY A 112 -7.38 22.52 -3.46
N LEU A 113 -6.86 23.05 -2.35
CA LEU A 113 -5.64 22.51 -1.72
C LEU A 113 -5.83 21.02 -1.41
N GLY A 114 -4.79 20.22 -1.68
CA GLY A 114 -4.84 18.77 -1.54
C GLY A 114 -5.63 18.06 -2.64
N SER A 115 -6.02 18.74 -3.72
CA SER A 115 -6.55 18.06 -4.91
C SER A 115 -5.47 17.29 -5.64
N ILE A 116 -5.86 16.22 -6.32
CA ILE A 116 -4.96 15.45 -7.18
C ILE A 116 -5.11 15.94 -8.63
N ASP A 117 -4.00 16.26 -9.27
CA ASP A 117 -3.89 16.49 -10.71
C ASP A 117 -3.11 15.34 -11.35
N ILE A 118 -3.83 14.46 -12.06
CA ILE A 118 -3.29 13.18 -12.54
C ILE A 118 -2.10 13.35 -13.47
N PHE A 119 -2.21 14.29 -14.42
CA PHE A 119 -1.19 14.55 -15.43
C PHE A 119 -0.37 15.80 -15.12
N ASN A 120 -0.50 16.34 -13.90
CA ASN A 120 0.11 17.60 -13.46
C ASN A 120 -0.09 18.78 -14.44
N THR A 121 -1.26 18.86 -15.06
CA THR A 121 -1.54 19.88 -16.08
C THR A 121 -1.51 21.29 -15.48
N SER A 122 -2.00 21.43 -14.26
CA SER A 122 -2.08 22.71 -13.54
C SER A 122 -0.70 23.26 -13.20
N GLY A 123 0.19 22.42 -12.68
CA GLY A 123 1.56 22.81 -12.35
C GLY A 123 2.36 23.18 -13.59
N PHE A 124 2.31 22.33 -14.62
CA PHE A 124 3.09 22.54 -15.84
C PHE A 124 2.70 23.80 -16.62
N TYR A 125 1.39 24.05 -16.81
CA TYR A 125 0.93 25.26 -17.52
C TYR A 125 0.70 26.45 -16.61
N ASN A 126 1.02 26.34 -15.31
CA ASN A 126 0.75 27.34 -14.29
C ASN A 126 -0.73 27.80 -14.33
N VAL A 127 -1.66 26.86 -14.52
CA VAL A 127 -3.09 27.15 -14.66
C VAL A 127 -3.58 27.69 -13.33
N GLY A 128 -3.93 28.97 -13.30
CA GLY A 128 -4.45 29.60 -12.09
C GLY A 128 -3.41 29.74 -10.98
N GLY A 129 -2.12 29.91 -11.28
CA GLY A 129 -1.12 30.16 -10.24
C GLY A 129 -0.96 28.99 -9.27
N VAL A 130 -1.23 27.77 -9.73
CA VAL A 130 -1.25 26.57 -8.91
C VAL A 130 0.17 26.02 -8.79
N THR A 131 0.59 25.72 -7.58
CA THR A 131 1.79 24.94 -7.32
C THR A 131 1.38 23.53 -6.98
N THR A 132 2.01 22.57 -7.65
CA THR A 132 1.83 21.15 -7.40
C THR A 132 3.12 20.53 -6.90
N VAL A 133 3.00 19.40 -6.22
CA VAL A 133 4.12 18.57 -5.78
C VAL A 133 3.89 17.14 -6.25
N THR A 134 4.95 16.51 -6.73
CA THR A 134 4.95 15.15 -7.25
C THR A 134 6.08 14.34 -6.63
N GLU A 135 6.34 13.15 -7.15
CA GLU A 135 7.54 12.36 -6.81
C GLU A 135 8.82 13.14 -7.12
N ASP A 136 9.85 12.96 -6.29
CA ASP A 136 11.10 13.71 -6.41
C ASP A 136 11.77 13.43 -7.77
N VAL A 137 11.84 14.46 -8.60
CA VAL A 137 12.56 14.49 -9.88
C VAL A 137 14.07 14.27 -9.72
N GLY A 138 14.59 14.35 -8.49
CA GLY A 138 15.96 14.02 -8.14
C GLY A 138 16.32 12.55 -8.33
N ASP A 139 15.34 11.63 -8.42
CA ASP A 139 15.61 10.26 -8.83
C ASP A 139 16.02 10.25 -10.31
N ALA A 140 17.32 10.06 -10.55
CA ALA A 140 17.93 10.04 -11.89
C ALA A 140 17.25 9.05 -12.85
N TRP A 141 16.54 8.05 -12.32
CA TRP A 141 15.82 7.05 -13.10
C TRP A 141 14.38 7.44 -13.43
N LEU A 142 13.74 8.24 -12.57
CA LEU A 142 12.42 8.81 -12.86
C LEU A 142 12.53 10.08 -13.71
N ALA A 143 13.68 10.75 -13.68
CA ALA A 143 13.91 11.98 -14.43
C ALA A 143 13.54 11.86 -15.93
N PRO A 144 13.95 10.83 -16.70
CA PRO A 144 13.53 10.70 -18.10
C PRO A 144 12.01 10.62 -18.26
N ALA A 145 11.32 9.91 -17.37
CA ALA A 145 9.86 9.81 -17.35
C ALA A 145 9.16 11.12 -16.94
N LEU A 146 9.78 11.88 -16.03
CA LEU A 146 9.20 13.05 -15.37
C LEU A 146 9.61 14.37 -16.03
N THR A 147 10.63 14.39 -16.89
CA THR A 147 11.23 15.62 -17.49
C THR A 147 10.24 16.52 -18.23
N ALA A 148 9.06 16.03 -18.61
CA ALA A 148 8.05 16.83 -19.30
C ALA A 148 6.89 17.33 -18.41
N PHE A 149 6.50 16.63 -17.34
CA PHE A 149 5.30 17.03 -16.57
C PHE A 149 5.41 16.81 -15.07
N GLU A 150 6.49 16.25 -14.52
CA GLU A 150 6.58 16.01 -13.08
C GLU A 150 5.29 15.30 -12.56
N GLY A 151 4.80 14.29 -13.28
CA GLY A 151 3.49 13.64 -13.03
C GLY A 151 3.32 12.36 -13.86
N VAL A 152 2.10 11.81 -13.94
CA VAL A 152 1.85 10.60 -14.73
C VAL A 152 1.97 10.91 -16.24
N PRO A 153 2.70 10.11 -17.04
CA PRO A 153 2.87 10.35 -18.47
C PRO A 153 1.55 10.41 -19.26
N TYR A 154 1.43 11.37 -20.18
CA TYR A 154 0.28 11.58 -21.07
C TYR A 154 0.61 11.26 -22.54
N ALA A 155 -0.30 10.57 -23.24
CA ALA A 155 -0.10 10.05 -24.60
C ALA A 155 0.13 11.14 -25.65
N GLY A 156 -0.50 12.30 -25.47
CA GLY A 156 -0.41 13.40 -26.43
C GLY A 156 0.92 14.16 -26.41
N HIS A 157 1.83 13.88 -25.49
CA HIS A 157 3.10 14.61 -25.38
C HIS A 157 3.95 14.52 -26.65
N GLN A 158 3.96 13.39 -27.34
CA GLN A 158 4.71 13.26 -28.61
C GLN A 158 4.21 14.20 -29.73
N ASN A 159 3.02 14.79 -29.58
CA ASN A 159 2.38 15.65 -30.58
C ASN A 159 2.16 17.09 -30.08
N ASP A 160 2.87 17.55 -29.05
CA ASP A 160 2.65 18.86 -28.40
C ASP A 160 1.20 19.07 -27.91
N ALA A 161 0.45 18.00 -27.67
CA ALA A 161 -0.93 18.11 -27.23
C ALA A 161 -0.97 18.37 -25.72
N VAL A 162 -1.75 19.39 -25.34
CA VAL A 162 -2.00 19.75 -23.94
C VAL A 162 -2.67 18.56 -23.23
N PRO A 163 -2.09 18.00 -22.16
CA PRO A 163 -2.74 16.98 -21.35
C PRO A 163 -4.12 17.45 -20.85
N PRO A 164 -5.10 16.53 -20.75
CA PRO A 164 -6.40 16.87 -20.22
C PRO A 164 -6.29 17.21 -18.74
N LEU A 165 -6.97 18.28 -18.34
CA LEU A 165 -7.08 18.66 -16.94
C LEU A 165 -7.98 17.65 -16.21
N VAL A 166 -7.37 16.66 -15.56
CA VAL A 166 -8.07 15.68 -14.74
C VAL A 166 -7.75 15.91 -13.28
N ILE A 167 -8.62 16.70 -12.64
CA ILE A 167 -8.54 17.00 -11.20
C ILE A 167 -9.48 16.09 -10.43
N ILE A 168 -9.03 15.62 -9.28
CA ILE A 168 -9.86 14.98 -8.26
C ILE A 168 -9.78 15.83 -7.01
N GLU A 169 -10.90 16.46 -6.70
CA GLU A 169 -10.99 17.34 -5.55
C GLU A 169 -10.91 16.53 -4.26
N GLN A 170 -10.41 17.17 -3.21
CA GLN A 170 -10.25 16.50 -1.94
C GLN A 170 -11.58 15.99 -1.37
N ASP A 171 -12.69 16.69 -1.62
CA ASP A 171 -14.02 16.30 -1.17
C ASP A 171 -14.57 15.04 -1.87
N GLU A 172 -13.93 14.61 -2.96
CA GLU A 172 -14.22 13.38 -3.70
C GLU A 172 -13.39 12.20 -3.20
N ARG A 173 -12.32 12.50 -2.45
CA ARG A 173 -11.41 11.53 -1.84
C ARG A 173 -11.84 11.04 -0.46
N GLN A 174 -12.97 11.53 0.05
CA GLN A 174 -13.54 11.20 1.36
C GLN A 174 -14.69 10.20 1.26
N TYR A 175 -14.77 9.36 2.29
CA TYR A 175 -15.93 8.57 2.59
C TYR A 175 -16.26 8.52 4.10
N PRO A 176 -17.52 8.72 4.51
CA PRO A 176 -18.60 9.28 3.70
C PRO A 176 -18.22 10.67 3.18
N LYS A 177 -18.75 11.06 2.00
CA LYS A 177 -18.58 12.41 1.48
C LYS A 177 -19.14 13.42 2.50
N TYR A 178 -18.39 14.48 2.77
CA TYR A 178 -18.85 15.57 3.62
C TYR A 178 -20.02 16.28 2.93
N ASP A 179 -21.17 16.29 3.57
CA ASP A 179 -22.43 16.86 3.07
C ASP A 179 -22.91 18.05 3.92
N GLY A 180 -22.06 18.58 4.80
CA GLY A 180 -22.41 19.64 5.73
C GLY A 180 -23.29 19.20 6.91
N SER A 181 -23.70 17.92 7.00
CA SER A 181 -24.53 17.40 8.10
C SER A 181 -23.79 17.28 9.45
N GLY A 182 -22.50 17.60 9.47
CA GLY A 182 -21.62 17.39 10.62
C GLY A 182 -21.04 15.96 10.71
N ARG A 183 -21.39 15.06 9.78
CA ARG A 183 -20.77 13.73 9.71
C ARG A 183 -19.36 13.84 9.12
N ALA A 184 -18.35 13.77 9.98
CA ALA A 184 -16.96 13.82 9.55
C ALA A 184 -16.59 12.61 8.67
N PRO A 185 -15.84 12.83 7.57
CA PRO A 185 -15.21 11.77 6.79
C PRO A 185 -14.33 10.87 7.65
N ARG A 186 -14.37 9.56 7.38
CA ARG A 186 -13.62 8.56 8.16
C ARG A 186 -12.60 7.81 7.32
N PHE A 187 -12.88 7.65 6.04
CA PHE A 187 -12.05 6.95 5.06
C PHE A 187 -11.69 7.89 3.93
N TYR A 188 -10.51 7.66 3.42
CA TYR A 188 -9.76 8.55 2.57
C TYR A 188 -9.09 7.66 1.55
N TRP A 189 -8.88 8.16 0.33
CA TRP A 189 -8.14 7.40 -0.64
C TRP A 189 -7.16 8.25 -1.44
N ASP A 190 -6.07 7.60 -1.82
CA ASP A 190 -5.08 8.12 -2.76
C ASP A 190 -4.84 7.08 -3.85
N CYS A 191 -4.13 7.45 -4.92
CA CYS A 191 -3.86 6.54 -6.02
C CYS A 191 -2.47 6.67 -6.61
N MET A 192 -2.06 5.60 -7.29
CA MET A 192 -0.86 5.55 -8.11
C MET A 192 -1.17 4.85 -9.42
N PHE A 193 -0.38 5.12 -10.44
CA PHE A 193 -0.56 4.57 -11.79
C PHE A 193 0.71 3.87 -12.24
N ARG A 194 0.56 2.73 -12.90
CA ARG A 194 1.66 2.01 -13.56
C ARG A 194 1.21 1.63 -14.95
N ARG A 195 2.16 1.60 -15.89
CA ARG A 195 1.94 0.96 -17.18
C ARG A 195 2.79 -0.30 -17.29
N ALA A 196 2.18 -1.37 -17.77
CA ALA A 196 2.86 -2.62 -18.10
C ALA A 196 2.27 -3.18 -19.39
N GLY A 197 3.05 -3.12 -20.47
CA GLY A 197 2.63 -3.33 -21.85
C GLY A 197 1.60 -2.31 -22.35
N ASP A 198 0.48 -2.82 -22.84
CA ASP A 198 -0.66 -2.04 -23.36
C ASP A 198 -1.68 -1.67 -22.28
N LYS A 199 -1.39 -2.01 -21.02
CA LYS A 199 -2.31 -1.86 -19.90
C LYS A 199 -1.79 -0.83 -18.92
N VAL A 200 -2.74 -0.05 -18.41
CA VAL A 200 -2.52 0.87 -17.29
C VAL A 200 -3.23 0.29 -16.09
N TYR A 201 -2.52 0.25 -14.97
CA TYR A 201 -3.01 -0.20 -13.69
C TYR A 201 -3.10 1.00 -12.76
N ALA A 202 -4.12 1.00 -11.92
CA ALA A 202 -4.23 1.94 -10.81
C ALA A 202 -4.24 1.18 -9.48
N ALA A 203 -3.40 1.63 -8.56
CA ALA A 203 -3.39 1.19 -7.17
C ALA A 203 -4.13 2.24 -6.33
N ILE A 204 -5.20 1.84 -5.62
CA ILE A 204 -5.99 2.70 -4.74
C ILE A 204 -5.68 2.35 -3.30
N PHE A 205 -5.14 3.33 -2.57
CA PHE A 205 -4.78 3.20 -1.17
C PHE A 205 -5.90 3.79 -0.32
N VAL A 206 -6.64 2.94 0.41
CA VAL A 206 -7.69 3.38 1.33
C VAL A 206 -7.14 3.38 2.75
N TYR A 207 -7.33 4.50 3.44
CA TYR A 207 -6.87 4.68 4.81
C TYR A 207 -7.85 5.48 5.64
N ARG A 208 -7.73 5.39 6.97
CA ARG A 208 -8.40 6.30 7.90
C ARG A 208 -7.43 7.35 8.38
N VAL A 209 -7.93 8.56 8.56
CA VAL A 209 -7.20 9.63 9.23
C VAL A 209 -7.79 9.85 10.61
N LYS A 210 -6.91 9.88 11.61
CA LYS A 210 -7.23 10.33 12.96
C LYS A 210 -6.34 11.54 13.26
N SER A 211 -6.95 12.72 13.33
CA SER A 211 -6.28 13.88 13.91
C SER A 211 -6.05 13.62 15.40
N LEU A 212 -4.82 13.86 15.87
CA LEU A 212 -4.51 13.81 17.30
C LEU A 212 -4.95 15.09 18.03
N GLN A 213 -5.24 16.16 17.28
CA GLN A 213 -5.81 17.41 17.79
C GLN A 213 -7.29 17.56 17.41
N GLU A 214 -8.04 18.41 18.11
CA GLU A 214 -9.46 18.75 17.81
C GLU A 214 -9.62 19.62 16.55
N GLN A 215 -8.90 19.32 15.48
CA GLN A 215 -8.95 20.06 14.21
C GLN A 215 -9.94 19.36 13.24
N PRO A 216 -11.07 20.00 12.90
CA PRO A 216 -12.10 19.43 12.05
C PRO A 216 -11.91 19.90 10.61
N GLN A 217 -10.84 19.47 9.94
CA GLN A 217 -10.74 19.41 8.49
C GLN A 217 -9.36 18.85 8.18
N TRP A 218 -9.33 17.61 7.74
CA TRP A 218 -8.14 17.11 7.09
C TRP A 218 -8.08 17.83 5.73
N ALA A 219 -7.00 18.54 5.47
CA ALA A 219 -6.48 18.76 4.13
C ALA A 219 -5.29 17.80 4.00
N VAL A 220 -5.15 17.05 2.90
CA VAL A 220 -3.81 16.53 2.54
C VAL A 220 -3.03 17.77 2.12
N GLN A 221 -2.59 18.57 3.09
CA GLN A 221 -1.80 19.74 2.84
C GLN A 221 -0.37 19.25 2.77
N ALA A 222 0.20 19.24 1.56
CA ALA A 222 1.63 19.10 1.49
C ALA A 222 2.24 20.21 2.33
N SER A 223 3.29 19.92 3.09
CA SER A 223 4.04 21.01 3.72
C SER A 223 4.50 21.97 2.62
N SER A 224 4.62 23.26 2.91
CA SER A 224 5.19 24.24 1.97
C SER A 224 6.64 23.90 1.56
N ALA A 225 7.25 22.92 2.23
CA ALA A 225 8.54 22.33 1.89
C ALA A 225 8.43 21.06 1.01
N GLY A 226 7.26 20.74 0.44
CA GLY A 226 7.04 19.60 -0.47
C GLY A 226 6.93 18.23 0.21
N GLY A 227 6.81 18.17 1.53
CA GLY A 227 7.02 16.95 2.32
C GLY A 227 5.77 16.18 2.70
N LEU A 228 4.82 15.93 1.78
CA LEU A 228 3.76 14.96 2.06
C LEU A 228 3.65 13.91 0.97
N GLN A 229 4.47 12.89 1.15
CA GLN A 229 4.69 11.78 0.23
C GLN A 229 3.84 10.58 0.67
N ILE A 230 2.51 10.73 0.67
CA ILE A 230 1.60 9.58 0.85
C ILE A 230 0.93 9.24 -0.50
N PRO A 231 0.87 7.95 -0.91
CA PRO A 231 1.64 6.84 -0.34
C PRO A 231 3.16 7.09 -0.41
N TRP A 232 3.89 6.54 0.57
CA TRP A 232 5.34 6.65 0.69
C TRP A 232 6.01 5.56 -0.15
N MET A 233 7.10 5.92 -0.81
CA MET A 233 7.91 4.99 -1.60
C MET A 233 9.19 4.67 -0.83
N LEU A 234 9.47 3.39 -0.65
CA LEU A 234 10.73 2.89 -0.10
C LEU A 234 11.54 2.24 -1.22
N ASP A 235 12.74 2.77 -1.47
CA ASP A 235 13.69 2.23 -2.43
C ASP A 235 14.71 1.31 -1.75
N LEU A 236 14.55 0.00 -1.90
CA LEU A 236 15.41 -1.02 -1.28
C LEU A 236 16.79 -1.17 -1.96
N GLU A 237 17.05 -0.48 -3.07
CA GLU A 237 18.30 -0.56 -3.85
C GLU A 237 19.23 0.63 -3.64
N SER A 238 18.69 1.79 -3.25
CA SER A 238 19.42 3.06 -3.19
C SER A 238 20.71 3.02 -2.36
N GLY A 239 20.85 2.08 -1.43
CA GLY A 239 22.01 1.96 -0.53
C GLY A 239 22.08 3.06 0.53
N ASP A 240 21.25 4.10 0.40
CA ASP A 240 21.04 5.14 1.39
C ASP A 240 20.23 4.64 2.59
N ASN A 241 19.46 3.57 2.39
CA ASN A 241 18.84 2.84 3.48
C ASN A 241 19.59 1.52 3.75
N ALA A 242 19.39 0.98 4.95
CA ALA A 242 20.03 -0.28 5.34
C ALA A 242 19.46 -1.48 4.56
N TYR A 243 18.35 -1.31 3.84
CA TYR A 243 17.57 -2.39 3.25
C TYR A 243 18.25 -3.03 2.04
N GLU A 244 17.84 -4.27 1.75
CA GLU A 244 18.21 -4.97 0.52
C GLU A 244 16.93 -5.41 -0.21
N PRO A 245 16.98 -5.57 -1.55
CA PRO A 245 15.85 -6.05 -2.31
C PRO A 245 15.40 -7.45 -1.87
N TRP A 246 14.09 -7.70 -1.86
CA TRP A 246 13.54 -8.99 -1.45
C TRP A 246 13.63 -10.01 -2.57
N ARG A 247 13.78 -11.27 -2.20
CA ARG A 247 13.90 -12.42 -3.10
C ARG A 247 12.65 -13.29 -3.02
N VAL A 248 12.44 -14.10 -4.07
CA VAL A 248 11.37 -15.11 -4.10
C VAL A 248 11.43 -15.97 -2.84
N GLY A 249 10.27 -16.16 -2.22
CA GLY A 249 10.12 -16.97 -1.02
C GLY A 249 10.24 -16.19 0.28
N GLN A 250 10.98 -15.08 0.33
CA GLN A 250 11.16 -14.32 1.57
C GLN A 250 9.83 -13.79 2.14
N GLY A 251 9.81 -13.51 3.44
CA GLY A 251 8.68 -12.91 4.14
C GLY A 251 7.66 -13.90 4.73
N SER A 252 7.69 -15.19 4.39
CA SER A 252 6.90 -16.19 5.14
C SER A 252 7.73 -16.82 6.25
N GLY A 253 7.26 -16.77 7.49
CA GLY A 253 7.96 -17.23 8.71
C GLY A 253 8.31 -18.74 8.83
N TYR A 254 8.42 -19.49 7.73
CA TYR A 254 8.82 -20.91 7.72
C TYR A 254 9.58 -21.25 6.43
N PRO A 255 10.82 -21.79 6.51
CA PRO A 255 11.11 -23.17 6.93
C PRO A 255 12.34 -23.27 7.88
N GLU A 256 12.88 -24.49 8.06
CA GLU A 256 13.94 -24.91 9.01
C GLU A 256 15.27 -24.11 8.96
N ASP A 257 15.41 -23.17 8.02
CA ASP A 257 16.58 -22.30 7.82
C ASP A 257 16.16 -20.81 7.85
N ARG A 258 15.94 -20.26 9.05
CA ARG A 258 15.32 -18.92 9.25
C ARG A 258 16.03 -17.80 8.49
N ASP A 259 17.35 -17.87 8.35
CA ASP A 259 18.18 -16.77 7.84
C ASP A 259 17.90 -16.47 6.35
N GLN A 260 17.40 -17.44 5.58
CA GLN A 260 17.12 -17.24 4.15
C GLN A 260 15.75 -16.60 3.87
N TRP A 261 14.83 -16.64 4.84
CA TRP A 261 13.40 -16.32 4.62
C TRP A 261 12.94 -15.06 5.34
N ILE A 262 13.78 -14.51 6.21
CA ILE A 262 13.55 -13.21 6.84
C ILE A 262 13.78 -12.10 5.80
N LEU A 263 12.93 -11.08 5.82
CA LEU A 263 13.13 -9.90 4.98
C LEU A 263 14.40 -9.16 5.45
N PRO A 264 15.28 -8.69 4.55
CA PRO A 264 16.48 -7.97 4.92
C PRO A 264 16.20 -6.78 5.86
N ASN A 265 16.96 -6.67 6.96
CA ASN A 265 16.83 -5.64 8.00
C ASN A 265 15.46 -5.55 8.67
N ALA A 266 14.74 -6.67 8.68
CA ALA A 266 13.45 -6.81 9.31
C ALA A 266 13.45 -7.91 10.37
N ASP A 267 14.62 -8.31 10.88
CA ASP A 267 14.75 -9.30 11.95
C ASP A 267 14.63 -8.65 13.34
N ALA A 268 14.45 -9.51 14.34
CA ALA A 268 14.46 -9.15 15.74
C ALA A 268 15.84 -8.59 16.15
N GLY A 269 15.87 -7.36 16.65
CA GLY A 269 17.10 -6.69 17.09
C GLY A 269 17.74 -5.75 16.08
N ASP A 270 17.31 -5.79 14.81
CA ASP A 270 17.72 -4.79 13.82
C ASP A 270 17.26 -3.39 14.24
N GLN A 271 17.94 -2.35 13.74
CA GLN A 271 17.49 -0.98 13.98
C GLN A 271 16.09 -0.78 13.38
N TYR A 272 15.19 -0.17 14.15
CA TYR A 272 13.83 0.10 13.70
C TYR A 272 13.25 1.28 14.46
N ASP A 273 12.67 2.23 13.74
CA ASP A 273 11.92 3.33 14.32
C ASP A 273 10.52 3.43 13.69
N PRO A 274 9.42 3.14 14.42
CA PRO A 274 8.06 3.21 13.87
C PRO A 274 7.67 4.63 13.41
N MET A 275 8.43 5.65 13.80
CA MET A 275 8.25 7.04 13.37
C MET A 275 9.08 7.41 12.14
N SER A 276 10.04 6.56 11.74
CA SER A 276 10.82 6.75 10.51
C SER A 276 9.99 6.29 9.31
N SER A 277 9.90 7.14 8.30
CA SER A 277 9.23 6.83 7.03
C SER A 277 9.92 5.72 6.24
N ASP A 278 11.15 5.33 6.58
CA ASP A 278 11.82 4.22 5.91
C ASP A 278 11.60 2.88 6.63
N ASP A 279 11.16 2.93 7.88
CA ASP A 279 11.00 1.74 8.72
C ASP A 279 9.53 1.39 8.93
N CYS A 280 8.64 2.37 8.88
CA CYS A 280 7.26 2.20 9.33
C CYS A 280 6.41 1.28 8.44
N TRP A 281 6.91 0.85 7.27
CA TRP A 281 6.34 -0.25 6.48
C TRP A 281 6.32 -1.57 7.27
N GLN A 282 7.25 -1.75 8.22
CA GLN A 282 7.35 -2.93 9.07
C GLN A 282 6.25 -3.00 10.14
N CYS A 283 5.37 -2.00 10.26
CA CYS A 283 4.30 -2.00 11.26
C CYS A 283 3.26 -3.12 11.02
N PRO A 284 2.72 -3.74 12.08
CA PRO A 284 1.66 -4.74 11.93
C PRO A 284 0.44 -4.23 11.17
N GLY A 285 -0.06 -5.03 10.24
CA GLY A 285 -1.25 -4.71 9.45
C GLY A 285 -1.02 -3.68 8.34
N GLN A 286 0.23 -3.28 8.08
CA GLN A 286 0.58 -2.48 6.92
C GLN A 286 0.24 -3.20 5.62
N TRP A 287 -0.20 -2.41 4.65
CA TRP A 287 -0.45 -2.86 3.29
C TRP A 287 0.62 -2.27 2.39
N LEU A 288 1.24 -3.12 1.58
CA LEU A 288 2.36 -2.77 0.72
C LEU A 288 1.98 -3.11 -0.72
N VAL A 289 2.33 -2.26 -1.66
CA VAL A 289 2.34 -2.58 -3.09
C VAL A 289 3.79 -2.67 -3.50
N ASP A 290 4.18 -3.75 -4.18
CA ASP A 290 5.52 -3.86 -4.77
C ASP A 290 5.56 -3.30 -6.21
N GLN A 291 6.74 -3.28 -6.82
CA GLN A 291 6.92 -2.73 -8.17
C GLN A 291 6.21 -3.55 -9.25
N ASN A 292 5.85 -4.78 -8.94
CA ASN A 292 5.11 -5.68 -9.83
C ASN A 292 3.59 -5.53 -9.67
N GLY A 293 3.12 -4.69 -8.73
CA GLY A 293 1.71 -4.48 -8.44
C GLY A 293 1.10 -5.57 -7.56
N LEU A 294 1.92 -6.41 -6.93
CA LEU A 294 1.45 -7.37 -5.95
C LEU A 294 1.21 -6.67 -4.62
N VAL A 295 0.05 -6.98 -4.04
CA VAL A 295 -0.36 -6.44 -2.75
C VAL A 295 0.08 -7.41 -1.66
N ASN A 296 0.97 -6.93 -0.80
CA ASN A 296 1.45 -7.65 0.37
C ASN A 296 0.84 -7.05 1.63
N ARG A 297 0.79 -7.84 2.70
CA ARG A 297 0.35 -7.38 4.02
C ARG A 297 1.31 -7.86 5.10
N VAL A 298 1.66 -6.99 6.02
CA VAL A 298 2.46 -7.35 7.20
C VAL A 298 1.58 -8.04 8.23
N ALA A 299 1.72 -9.36 8.35
CA ALA A 299 0.98 -10.19 9.30
C ALA A 299 1.55 -10.05 10.72
N ILE A 300 2.87 -10.16 10.84
CA ILE A 300 3.63 -9.88 12.07
C ILE A 300 4.57 -8.73 11.76
N GLY A 301 4.54 -7.70 12.58
CA GLY A 301 5.33 -6.49 12.36
C GLY A 301 5.86 -5.92 13.66
N ARG A 302 6.73 -4.93 13.53
CA ARG A 302 7.41 -4.30 14.66
C ARG A 302 6.62 -3.07 15.09
N SER A 303 6.40 -2.88 16.39
CA SER A 303 5.58 -1.77 16.90
C SER A 303 6.34 -0.84 17.84
N ARG A 304 7.54 -1.24 18.26
CA ARG A 304 8.37 -0.51 19.22
C ARG A 304 9.73 -0.25 18.60
N ARG A 305 10.27 0.94 18.84
CA ARG A 305 11.63 1.28 18.41
C ARG A 305 12.62 0.20 18.89
N ASN A 306 13.43 -0.31 17.96
CA ASN A 306 14.41 -1.38 18.15
C ASN A 306 13.80 -2.62 18.84
N ASP A 307 12.64 -3.08 18.38
CA ASP A 307 11.99 -4.28 18.93
C ASP A 307 12.95 -5.47 18.85
N PRO A 308 13.42 -6.00 20.00
CA PRO A 308 14.44 -7.04 20.03
C PRO A 308 13.85 -8.44 19.84
N SER A 309 12.53 -8.55 19.72
CA SER A 309 11.82 -9.83 19.84
C SER A 309 10.94 -10.17 18.65
N THR A 310 10.65 -9.18 17.81
CA THR A 310 9.69 -9.31 16.72
C THR A 310 10.40 -9.05 15.40
N HIS A 311 10.36 -10.04 14.51
CA HIS A 311 10.71 -9.90 13.10
C HIS A 311 9.46 -9.58 12.29
N VAL A 312 9.65 -9.20 11.02
CA VAL A 312 8.56 -8.95 10.08
C VAL A 312 8.21 -10.23 9.34
N GLU A 313 6.92 -10.55 9.32
CA GLU A 313 6.34 -11.59 8.46
C GLU A 313 5.22 -10.99 7.61
N LEU A 314 5.25 -11.33 6.32
CA LEU A 314 4.18 -11.08 5.39
C LEU A 314 3.09 -12.16 5.52
N GLU A 315 1.86 -11.81 5.18
CA GLU A 315 0.73 -12.76 5.12
C GLU A 315 0.98 -13.87 4.09
N HIS A 316 1.75 -13.55 3.04
CA HIS A 316 2.20 -14.48 2.01
C HIS A 316 3.68 -14.22 1.71
N ALA A 317 4.43 -15.28 1.40
CA ALA A 317 5.78 -15.16 0.87
C ALA A 317 5.80 -14.31 -0.40
N VAL A 318 6.92 -13.63 -0.67
CA VAL A 318 7.19 -12.98 -1.95
C VAL A 318 7.05 -14.04 -3.05
N PRO A 319 6.04 -13.95 -3.92
CA PRO A 319 5.81 -14.97 -4.92
C PRO A 319 6.92 -14.93 -5.97
N PRO A 320 7.14 -16.03 -6.70
CA PRO A 320 7.95 -15.96 -7.92
C PRO A 320 7.32 -14.96 -8.88
N LEU A 321 8.16 -14.18 -9.57
CA LEU A 321 7.69 -13.40 -10.71
C LEU A 321 6.99 -14.35 -11.69
N ALA A 322 5.85 -13.92 -12.24
CA ALA A 322 5.25 -14.65 -13.35
C ALA A 322 6.28 -14.68 -14.50
N GLU A 323 6.43 -15.83 -15.16
CA GLU A 323 7.40 -15.98 -16.28
C GLU A 323 7.17 -14.92 -17.37
N ASP A 324 5.94 -14.41 -17.51
CA ASP A 324 5.56 -13.38 -18.48
C ASP A 324 5.98 -11.94 -18.09
N SER A 325 6.39 -11.69 -16.85
CA SER A 325 6.78 -10.34 -16.37
C SER A 325 8.25 -10.00 -16.60
N VAL A 326 9.07 -10.96 -17.04
CA VAL A 326 10.47 -10.70 -17.36
C VAL A 326 10.58 -10.57 -18.87
N HIS A 327 10.62 -9.33 -19.37
CA HIS A 327 10.91 -9.12 -20.78
C HIS A 327 12.41 -9.25 -20.97
N ILE A 328 12.88 -10.46 -21.23
CA ILE A 328 14.28 -10.67 -21.62
C ILE A 328 14.44 -10.06 -23.01
N PRO A 329 15.18 -8.94 -23.18
CA PRO A 329 15.60 -8.58 -24.52
C PRO A 329 16.47 -9.73 -25.01
N ASP A 330 16.01 -10.45 -26.03
CA ASP A 330 16.78 -11.50 -26.69
C ASP A 330 18.12 -10.88 -27.11
N SER A 331 19.18 -11.20 -26.37
CA SER A 331 20.54 -10.80 -26.70
C SER A 331 21.02 -11.68 -27.85
N GLY A 332 20.38 -11.55 -29.01
CA GLY A 332 20.84 -12.07 -30.27
C GLY A 332 22.01 -11.23 -30.75
N GLU A 333 23.14 -11.89 -31.00
CA GLU A 333 24.36 -11.29 -31.53
C GLU A 333 24.09 -10.58 -32.86
N THR A 334 23.91 -9.26 -32.77
CA THR A 334 24.18 -8.17 -33.73
C THR A 334 23.00 -7.20 -33.74
N GLY A 335 23.31 -5.93 -33.46
CA GLY A 335 22.33 -4.88 -33.19
C GLY A 335 21.18 -4.80 -34.19
N PHE A 336 19.98 -4.65 -33.63
CA PHE A 336 18.76 -4.18 -34.27
C PHE A 336 18.27 -4.97 -35.51
N ALA A 337 17.29 -5.86 -35.30
CA ALA A 337 16.06 -5.90 -36.10
C ALA A 337 14.98 -6.72 -35.38
N HIS A 338 13.96 -5.99 -34.93
CA HIS A 338 12.71 -6.45 -34.37
C HIS A 338 11.85 -7.08 -35.50
N ASP A 339 11.36 -8.30 -35.33
CA ASP A 339 10.32 -8.88 -36.21
C ASP A 339 9.07 -9.24 -35.39
N VAL A 340 7.91 -8.94 -35.98
CA VAL A 340 6.74 -8.32 -35.34
C VAL A 340 5.51 -9.23 -35.33
N ASP A 341 5.61 -10.48 -35.79
CA ASP A 341 4.40 -11.13 -36.31
C ASP A 341 3.63 -12.09 -35.40
N HIS A 342 4.06 -12.47 -34.21
CA HIS A 342 3.21 -13.36 -33.37
C HIS A 342 3.40 -13.20 -31.86
N ARG A 343 2.65 -12.27 -31.24
CA ARG A 343 2.19 -12.42 -29.85
C ARG A 343 0.71 -12.04 -29.75
N VAL A 344 -0.14 -13.06 -29.83
CA VAL A 344 -1.55 -12.99 -29.43
C VAL A 344 -1.59 -13.06 -27.90
N PRO A 345 -2.32 -12.17 -27.21
CA PRO A 345 -2.51 -12.29 -25.76
C PRO A 345 -3.51 -13.41 -25.48
N MET A 346 -3.08 -14.50 -24.84
CA MET A 346 -3.98 -15.50 -24.26
C MET A 346 -4.00 -15.36 -22.75
N THR A 347 -5.15 -14.91 -22.24
CA THR A 347 -5.52 -14.84 -20.84
C THR A 347 -5.84 -16.22 -20.26
N GLY A 348 -5.43 -16.46 -19.01
CA GLY A 348 -6.16 -17.34 -18.06
C GLY A 348 -5.79 -18.83 -18.06
N SER A 349 -5.06 -19.24 -17.00
CA SER A 349 -5.09 -20.56 -16.34
C SER A 349 -5.35 -21.82 -17.20
N ILE A 350 -4.31 -22.63 -17.46
CA ILE A 350 -4.42 -24.10 -17.68
C ILE A 350 -3.14 -24.81 -17.19
N ILE A 351 -3.33 -26.02 -16.65
CA ILE A 351 -2.30 -26.99 -16.24
C ILE A 351 -1.50 -27.46 -17.48
N LEU A 352 -0.17 -27.39 -17.44
CA LEU A 352 0.69 -27.86 -18.54
C LEU A 352 0.80 -29.40 -18.60
N PRO A 353 0.79 -30.02 -19.80
CA PRO A 353 1.10 -31.43 -19.99
C PRO A 353 2.62 -31.70 -19.96
N ALA A 354 2.98 -32.93 -19.59
CA ALA A 354 4.34 -33.40 -19.24
C ALA A 354 5.37 -33.51 -20.40
N GLY A 355 5.37 -32.60 -21.38
CA GLY A 355 6.18 -32.73 -22.61
C GLY A 355 7.24 -31.65 -22.89
N ALA A 356 7.24 -30.50 -22.22
CA ALA A 356 8.13 -29.38 -22.57
C ALA A 356 9.48 -29.44 -21.84
N ARG A 357 10.29 -30.48 -22.09
CA ARG A 357 11.58 -30.68 -21.41
C ARG A 357 12.70 -31.22 -22.30
N ALA A 358 12.77 -30.75 -23.55
CA ALA A 358 13.89 -31.07 -24.43
C ALA A 358 14.16 -29.87 -25.34
N ASP A 359 15.02 -28.97 -24.88
CA ASP A 359 16.14 -28.44 -25.65
C ASP A 359 16.93 -27.49 -24.73
N GLY A 360 18.06 -28.00 -24.25
CA GLY A 360 18.98 -27.29 -23.38
C GLY A 360 19.82 -26.29 -24.17
N ASN A 361 19.40 -25.03 -24.14
CA ASN A 361 20.28 -23.86 -24.16
C ASN A 361 19.41 -22.61 -23.93
N PHE A 362 19.25 -22.24 -22.66
CA PHE A 362 18.67 -20.97 -22.27
C PHE A 362 19.71 -20.19 -21.48
N VAL A 363 20.12 -19.04 -22.03
CA VAL A 363 20.85 -18.01 -21.29
C VAL A 363 19.78 -17.21 -20.54
N TYR A 364 19.64 -17.44 -19.24
CA TYR A 364 18.64 -16.77 -18.42
C TYR A 364 19.10 -15.37 -18.01
N SER A 365 18.20 -14.40 -18.22
CA SER A 365 18.27 -13.05 -17.65
C SER A 365 18.10 -13.09 -16.13
N ARG A 366 18.41 -11.96 -15.48
CA ARG A 366 18.19 -11.74 -14.04
C ARG A 366 16.75 -12.08 -13.65
N GLY A 367 16.58 -13.22 -12.98
CA GLY A 367 15.29 -13.68 -12.45
C GLY A 367 15.33 -15.12 -11.97
N MET A 368 16.10 -15.99 -12.62
CA MET A 368 16.44 -17.32 -12.09
C MET A 368 17.85 -17.71 -12.52
N ILE A 369 18.77 -17.82 -11.57
CA ILE A 369 19.98 -18.62 -11.78
C ILE A 369 19.57 -20.06 -11.49
N VAL A 370 19.16 -20.79 -12.52
CA VAL A 370 19.15 -22.25 -12.44
C VAL A 370 20.61 -22.67 -12.56
N GLY A 371 21.23 -22.99 -11.43
CA GLY A 371 22.57 -23.56 -11.43
C GLY A 371 22.57 -24.85 -12.24
N ASP A 372 23.43 -24.93 -13.25
CA ASP A 372 23.51 -26.07 -14.18
C ASP A 372 24.12 -27.34 -13.54
N GLN A 373 24.31 -27.37 -12.21
CA GLN A 373 24.91 -28.51 -11.50
C GLN A 373 24.21 -28.83 -10.19
N GLU A 374 23.48 -29.95 -10.18
CA GLU A 374 23.27 -30.98 -9.15
C GLU A 374 23.36 -30.69 -7.62
N ALA A 375 23.30 -29.45 -7.15
CA ALA A 375 23.21 -29.12 -5.72
C ALA A 375 22.36 -27.86 -5.45
N ASP A 376 21.04 -28.05 -5.51
CA ASP A 376 20.05 -27.62 -4.49
C ASP A 376 19.84 -26.16 -4.06
N LEU A 377 20.45 -25.13 -4.66
CA LEU A 377 20.06 -23.74 -4.32
C LEU A 377 19.69 -22.93 -5.58
N VAL A 378 18.41 -23.01 -5.98
CA VAL A 378 17.80 -21.99 -6.83
C VAL A 378 17.61 -20.75 -5.97
N ILE A 379 18.64 -19.91 -5.87
CA ILE A 379 18.50 -18.58 -5.27
C ILE A 379 18.00 -17.66 -6.38
N GLY A 380 16.68 -17.47 -6.44
CA GLY A 380 16.06 -16.47 -7.30
C GLY A 380 16.71 -15.10 -7.08
N GLY A 381 16.85 -14.33 -8.16
CA GLY A 381 17.32 -12.95 -8.07
C GLY A 381 16.39 -12.08 -7.21
N PRO A 382 16.77 -10.83 -6.90
CA PRO A 382 15.87 -9.90 -6.24
C PRO A 382 14.62 -9.69 -7.11
N VAL A 383 13.45 -9.79 -6.48
CA VAL A 383 12.13 -9.67 -7.09
C VAL A 383 11.40 -8.42 -6.62
N VAL A 384 11.73 -7.89 -5.44
CA VAL A 384 11.14 -6.65 -4.91
C VAL A 384 12.23 -5.66 -4.57
N SER A 385 12.30 -4.55 -5.31
CA SER A 385 13.25 -3.46 -5.07
C SER A 385 12.60 -2.18 -4.57
N ARG A 386 11.27 -2.06 -4.71
CA ARG A 386 10.52 -0.87 -4.28
C ARG A 386 9.19 -1.25 -3.68
N LEU A 387 8.78 -0.47 -2.68
CA LEU A 387 7.53 -0.66 -1.96
C LEU A 387 6.80 0.66 -1.83
N TRP A 388 5.49 0.62 -2.00
CA TRP A 388 4.60 1.74 -1.75
C TRP A 388 3.63 1.39 -0.63
N TYR A 389 3.49 2.28 0.34
CA TYR A 389 2.67 2.03 1.52
C TYR A 389 2.19 3.33 2.19
N MET A 390 1.27 3.21 3.17
CA MET A 390 0.80 4.35 3.94
C MET A 390 1.53 4.42 5.29
N PRO A 391 2.36 5.44 5.55
CA PRO A 391 3.02 5.58 6.85
C PRO A 391 1.97 5.72 7.96
N PRO A 392 2.18 5.17 9.17
CA PRO A 392 1.18 5.17 10.24
C PRO A 392 0.90 6.56 10.83
N GLY A 393 1.75 7.54 10.50
CA GLY A 393 1.54 8.93 10.79
C GLY A 393 2.41 9.85 9.96
N ALA A 394 2.08 11.13 9.99
CA ALA A 394 2.93 12.20 9.48
C ALA A 394 2.84 13.39 10.43
N MET A 395 3.89 14.22 10.39
CA MET A 395 3.95 15.48 11.11
C MET A 395 4.19 16.60 10.09
N ASN A 396 3.42 17.69 10.13
CA ASN A 396 3.72 18.86 9.31
C ASN A 396 4.84 19.72 9.92
N SER A 397 5.23 20.78 9.21
CA SER A 397 6.16 21.80 9.68
C SER A 397 5.69 22.52 10.96
N ASP A 398 4.38 22.52 11.23
CA ASP A 398 3.78 23.19 12.38
C ASP A 398 3.70 22.28 13.62
N GLY A 399 4.11 21.02 13.51
CA GLY A 399 4.08 20.03 14.58
C GLY A 399 2.72 19.34 14.78
N ASP A 400 1.77 19.56 13.87
CA ASP A 400 0.52 18.81 13.84
C ASP A 400 0.79 17.37 13.39
N GLU A 401 0.27 16.44 14.18
CA GLU A 401 0.48 15.01 13.98
C GLU A 401 -0.83 14.33 13.56
N TRP A 402 -0.77 13.63 12.44
CA TRP A 402 -1.84 12.80 11.95
C TRP A 402 -1.46 11.34 12.10
N SER A 403 -2.43 10.52 12.50
CA SER A 403 -2.30 9.07 12.43
C SER A 403 -3.10 8.55 11.25
N PHE A 404 -2.43 7.80 10.38
CA PHE A 404 -3.05 7.06 9.30
C PHE A 404 -3.16 5.60 9.69
N THR A 405 -4.32 5.00 9.40
CA THR A 405 -4.47 3.55 9.49
C THR A 405 -4.75 3.03 8.08
N PRO A 406 -3.84 2.28 7.45
CA PRO A 406 -4.14 1.65 6.17
C PRO A 406 -5.28 0.65 6.37
N VAL A 407 -6.25 0.69 5.48
CA VAL A 407 -7.46 -0.14 5.56
C VAL A 407 -7.42 -1.20 4.48
N TYR A 408 -7.21 -0.79 3.23
CA TYR A 408 -7.32 -1.65 2.08
C TYR A 408 -6.54 -1.07 0.90
N ILE A 409 -6.01 -1.95 0.04
CA ILE A 409 -5.43 -1.58 -1.24
C ILE A 409 -6.13 -2.35 -2.35
N LEU A 410 -6.48 -1.65 -3.43
CA LEU A 410 -7.02 -2.25 -4.65
C LEU A 410 -6.07 -1.96 -5.81
N VAL A 411 -5.61 -2.99 -6.50
CA VAL A 411 -4.86 -2.85 -7.75
C VAL A 411 -5.71 -3.44 -8.88
N GLU A 412 -6.09 -2.62 -9.86
CA GLU A 412 -6.85 -3.05 -11.03
C GLU A 412 -6.36 -2.37 -12.31
N GLU A 413 -6.60 -3.01 -13.46
CA GLU A 413 -6.47 -2.41 -14.79
C GLU A 413 -7.52 -1.29 -14.95
N LEU A 414 -7.12 -0.14 -15.50
CA LEU A 414 -7.99 1.02 -15.65
C LEU A 414 -8.95 0.90 -16.85
#